data_AF-A0A6J6L2R7-F1
#
_entry.id   AF-A0A6J6L2R7-F1
#
_cell.length_a   1.000
_cell.length_b   1.000
_cell.length_c   1.000
_cell.angle_alpha   90.00
_cell.angle_beta   90.00
_cell.angle_gamma   90.00
#
_symmetry.space_group_name_H-M   'P 1'
#
loop_
_entity.id
_entity.type
_entity.pdbx_description
1 polymer ?
#
loop_
_entity_poly.entity_id
_entity_poly.type
_entity_poly.pdbx_seq_one_letter_code
_entity_poly.pdbx_strand_id
1 'polypeptide(L)'
;MMALFGGASGMVPAFDLQALSRMGSLFVTRPTLADYIAGPGEMQWRADEIFAEHLAGKLNFAIGKTYALQDAKDAHTDLAARKTTGKLLLVP
;
A
#
# COMPACT_ATOMS: atom_id res chain seq x y z
N MET A 1 0.95 8.21 -16.15
CA MET A 1 1.76 8.48 -14.94
C MET A 1 2.02 7.17 -14.23
N MET A 2 3.26 6.90 -13.85
CA MET A 2 3.65 5.73 -13.04
C MET A 2 3.89 6.17 -11.59
N ALA A 3 3.19 5.54 -10.64
CA ALA A 3 3.44 5.74 -9.21
C ALA A 3 4.13 4.51 -8.62
N LEU A 4 5.42 4.65 -8.29
CA LEU A 4 6.20 3.62 -7.62
C LEU A 4 6.03 3.76 -6.10
N PHE A 5 5.04 3.10 -5.51
CA PHE A 5 4.69 3.27 -4.10
C PHE A 5 5.16 2.12 -3.18
N GLY A 6 5.78 1.07 -3.72
CA GLY A 6 6.20 -0.11 -2.97
C GLY A 6 7.44 -0.79 -3.56
N GLY A 7 8.06 -1.68 -2.77
CA GLY A 7 9.29 -2.39 -3.11
C GLY A 7 9.30 -3.84 -2.65
N ALA A 8 8.15 -4.53 -2.71
CA ALA A 8 8.00 -5.90 -2.18
C ALA A 8 8.89 -6.93 -2.87
N SER A 9 9.27 -6.70 -4.14
CA SER A 9 10.23 -7.53 -4.88
C SER A 9 11.69 -7.06 -4.75
N GLY A 10 11.95 -6.06 -3.92
CA GLY A 10 13.25 -5.39 -3.80
C GLY A 10 13.27 -3.97 -4.36
N MET A 11 14.42 -3.32 -4.23
CA MET A 11 14.65 -1.94 -4.66
C MET A 11 14.78 -1.86 -6.18
N VAL A 12 14.17 -0.82 -6.77
CA VAL A 12 14.38 -0.51 -8.19
C VAL A 12 15.81 0.03 -8.37
N PRO A 13 16.61 -0.49 -9.32
CA PRO A 13 17.92 0.06 -9.65
C PRO A 13 17.85 1.51 -10.17
N ALA A 14 19.02 2.12 -10.37
CA ALA A 14 19.09 3.42 -11.04
C ALA A 14 18.41 3.36 -12.42
N PHE A 15 17.56 4.34 -12.71
CA PHE A 15 16.75 4.41 -13.93
C PHE A 15 17.11 5.69 -14.71
N ASP A 16 17.34 5.56 -16.02
CA ASP A 16 17.61 6.69 -16.90
C ASP A 16 16.32 7.45 -17.21
N LEU A 17 16.18 8.65 -16.64
CA LEU A 17 15.01 9.51 -16.83
C LEU A 17 14.86 10.00 -18.28
N GLN A 18 15.93 10.05 -19.07
CA GLN A 18 15.85 10.45 -20.48
C GLN A 18 14.99 9.47 -21.29
N ALA A 19 14.91 8.21 -20.87
CA ALA A 19 14.06 7.20 -21.49
C ALA A 19 12.57 7.60 -21.47
N LEU A 20 12.11 8.37 -20.47
CA LEU A 20 10.72 8.78 -20.34
C LEU A 20 10.23 9.59 -21.55
N SER A 21 11.10 10.41 -22.15
CA SER A 21 10.78 11.17 -23.37
C SER A 21 10.45 10.25 -24.54
N ARG A 22 11.26 9.21 -24.74
CA ARG A 22 11.10 8.19 -25.79
C ARG A 22 9.89 7.29 -25.55
N MET A 23 9.50 7.11 -24.29
CA MET A 23 8.32 6.34 -23.89
C MET A 23 7.00 7.13 -24.00
N GLY A 24 7.03 8.33 -24.60
CA GLY A 24 5.85 9.17 -24.77
C GLY A 24 5.68 10.20 -23.65
N SER A 25 6.78 10.84 -23.24
CA SER A 25 6.79 11.92 -22.24
C SER A 25 6.11 11.52 -20.92
N LEU A 26 6.50 10.35 -20.40
CA LEU A 26 5.90 9.80 -19.18
C LEU A 26 6.36 10.53 -17.91
N PHE A 27 5.50 10.47 -16.89
CA PHE A 27 5.77 10.93 -15.53
C PHE A 27 5.99 9.72 -14.62
N VAL A 28 6.98 9.80 -13.73
CA VAL A 28 7.20 8.84 -12.64
C VAL A 28 7.28 9.59 -11.31
N THR A 29 6.67 9.03 -10.26
CA THR A 29 6.75 9.54 -8.89
C THR A 29 6.96 8.39 -7.91
N ARG A 30 7.57 8.67 -6.76
CA ARG A 30 7.77 7.73 -5.65
C ARG A 30 7.13 8.29 -4.37
N PRO A 31 5.80 8.22 -4.24
CA PRO A 31 5.10 8.80 -3.10
C PRO A 31 5.30 7.96 -1.84
N THR A 32 5.22 8.62 -0.68
CA THR A 32 5.05 7.96 0.63
C THR A 32 3.78 8.47 1.30
N LEU A 33 3.12 7.64 2.11
CA LEU A 33 1.87 8.02 2.78
C LEU A 33 2.04 9.32 3.60
N ALA A 34 3.19 9.49 4.26
CA ALA A 34 3.45 10.65 5.11
C ALA A 34 3.30 12.00 4.37
N ASP A 35 3.66 12.07 3.08
CA ASP A 35 3.51 13.29 2.27
C ASP A 35 2.05 13.61 1.94
N TYR A 36 1.15 12.64 2.07
CA TYR A 36 -0.28 12.74 1.79
C TYR A 36 -1.14 12.71 3.07
N ILE A 37 -0.53 12.83 4.24
CA ILE A 37 -1.24 13.01 5.52
C ILE A 37 -0.54 14.07 6.39
N ALA A 38 0.24 14.95 5.76
CA ALA A 38 1.08 15.93 6.45
C ALA A 38 0.26 17.12 6.98
N GLY A 39 -0.85 17.44 6.31
CA GLY A 39 -1.70 18.57 6.67
C GLY A 39 -2.59 18.29 7.89
N PRO A 40 -2.90 19.31 8.71
CA PRO A 40 -3.92 19.19 9.74
C PRO A 40 -5.24 18.71 9.14
N GLY A 41 -5.81 17.64 9.69
CA GLY A 41 -7.07 17.06 9.22
C GLY A 41 -6.99 16.21 7.93
N GLU A 42 -5.85 16.17 7.24
CA GLU A 42 -5.72 15.45 5.97
C GLU A 42 -5.91 13.93 6.15
N MET A 43 -5.32 13.35 7.20
CA MET A 43 -5.53 11.96 7.55
C MET A 43 -7.01 11.64 7.82
N GLN A 44 -7.69 12.52 8.56
CA GLN A 44 -9.10 12.32 8.94
C GLN A 44 -10.00 12.36 7.71
N TRP A 45 -9.85 13.38 6.87
CA TRP A 45 -10.62 13.50 5.62
C TRP A 45 -10.49 12.25 4.74
N ARG A 46 -9.26 11.75 4.53
CA ARG A 46 -9.04 10.53 3.74
C ARG A 46 -9.64 9.29 4.39
N ALA A 47 -9.54 9.17 5.72
CA ALA A 47 -10.14 8.07 6.45
C ALA A 47 -11.68 8.10 6.33
N ASP A 48 -12.29 9.28 6.45
CA ASP A 48 -13.74 9.46 6.33
C ASP A 48 -14.25 9.00 4.96
N GLU A 49 -13.55 9.33 3.87
CA GLU A 49 -13.90 8.87 2.53
C GLU A 49 -13.85 7.33 2.41
N ILE A 50 -12.78 6.72 2.92
CA ILE A 50 -12.60 5.26 2.89
C ILE A 50 -13.71 4.56 3.69
N PHE A 51 -14.03 5.05 4.88
CA PHE A 51 -15.07 4.44 5.71
C PHE A 51 -16.47 4.70 5.18
N ALA A 52 -16.74 5.87 4.60
CA ALA A 52 -18.01 6.16 3.94
C ALA A 52 -18.27 5.19 2.78
N GLU A 53 -17.27 4.94 1.94
CA GLU A 53 -17.39 4.00 0.82
C GLU A 53 -17.55 2.54 1.30
N HIS A 54 -16.93 2.18 2.45
CA HIS A 54 -17.15 0.89 3.08
C HIS A 54 -18.57 0.73 3.62
N LEU A 55 -19.07 1.73 4.36
CA LEU A 55 -20.43 1.75 4.89
C LEU A 55 -21.49 1.77 3.78
N ALA A 56 -21.16 2.37 2.63
CA ALA A 56 -21.99 2.34 1.42
C ALA A 56 -21.94 1.00 0.67
N GLY A 57 -21.14 0.02 1.12
CA GLY A 57 -20.99 -1.29 0.49
C GLY A 57 -20.20 -1.29 -0.82
N LYS A 58 -19.57 -0.16 -1.19
CA LYS A 58 -18.78 -0.01 -2.42
C LYS A 58 -17.34 -0.46 -2.25
N LEU A 59 -16.83 -0.42 -1.02
CA LEU A 59 -15.50 -0.90 -0.66
C LEU A 59 -15.60 -2.04 0.36
N ASN A 60 -15.02 -3.20 0.03
CA ASN A 60 -14.97 -4.36 0.91
C ASN A 60 -13.54 -4.67 1.32
N PHE A 61 -13.30 -4.80 2.64
CA PHE A 61 -12.00 -5.21 3.16
C PHE A 61 -11.94 -6.73 3.33
N ALA A 62 -11.13 -7.39 2.51
CA ALA A 62 -10.88 -8.82 2.67
C ALA A 62 -9.86 -9.05 3.78
N ILE A 63 -10.27 -9.76 4.84
CA ILE A 63 -9.37 -10.29 5.87
C ILE A 63 -9.02 -11.72 5.45
N GLY A 64 -7.77 -11.93 5.05
CA GLY A 64 -7.31 -13.24 4.59
C GLY A 64 -7.04 -14.21 5.72
N LYS A 65 -6.39 -13.73 6.78
CA LYS A 65 -6.05 -14.54 7.95
C LYS A 65 -5.83 -13.66 9.16
N THR A 66 -6.15 -14.21 10.33
CA THR A 66 -5.89 -13.61 11.62
C THR A 66 -4.91 -14.50 12.38
N TYR A 67 -3.95 -13.89 13.04
CA TYR A 67 -2.95 -14.55 13.88
C TYR A 67 -3.04 -13.97 15.29
N ALA A 68 -2.66 -14.73 16.31
CA ALA A 68 -2.37 -14.13 17.61
C ALA A 68 -1.13 -13.23 17.49
N LEU A 69 -1.03 -12.20 18.32
CA LEU A 69 0.09 -11.26 18.28
C LEU A 69 1.44 -11.95 18.50
N GLN A 70 1.47 -12.98 19.35
CA GLN A 70 2.65 -13.82 19.58
C GLN A 70 3.13 -14.59 18.33
N ASP A 71 2.25 -14.77 17.34
CA ASP A 71 2.54 -15.48 16.09
C ASP A 71 2.92 -14.52 14.94
N ALA A 72 3.29 -13.27 15.25
CA ALA A 72 3.65 -12.27 14.24
C ALA A 72 4.75 -12.77 13.27
N LYS A 73 5.69 -13.59 13.75
CA LYS A 73 6.72 -14.22 12.90
C LYS A 73 6.11 -15.02 11.75
N ASP A 74 5.04 -15.77 12.02
CA ASP A 74 4.40 -16.61 11.02
C ASP A 74 3.61 -15.76 10.03
N ALA A 75 2.95 -14.70 10.50
CA ALA A 75 2.30 -13.71 9.63
C ALA A 75 3.30 -13.06 8.66
N HIS A 76 4.48 -12.67 9.13
CA HIS A 76 5.54 -12.13 8.27
C HIS A 76 6.08 -13.16 7.28
N THR A 77 6.27 -14.41 7.71
CA THR A 77 6.74 -15.51 6.86
C THR A 77 5.76 -15.76 5.72
N ASP A 78 4.47 -15.87 6.03
CA ASP A 78 3.42 -16.07 5.03
C ASP A 78 3.29 -14.88 4.07
N LEU A 79 3.39 -13.65 4.58
CA LEU A 79 3.35 -12.42 3.77
C LEU A 79 4.52 -12.36 2.78
N ALA A 80 5.75 -12.57 3.25
CA ALA A 80 6.95 -12.53 2.41
C ALA A 80 7.00 -13.68 1.39
N ALA A 81 6.48 -14.85 1.75
CA ALA A 81 6.37 -16.01 0.88
C ALA A 81 5.24 -15.90 -0.17
N ARG A 82 4.52 -14.76 -0.21
CA ARG A 82 3.37 -14.53 -1.11
C ARG A 82 2.25 -15.57 -0.97
N LYS A 83 2.05 -16.11 0.24
CA LYS A 83 1.01 -17.11 0.54
C LYS A 83 -0.33 -16.50 0.97
N THR A 84 -0.45 -15.18 0.88
CA THR A 84 -1.55 -14.43 1.50
C THR A 84 -2.32 -13.63 0.45
N THR A 85 -3.61 -13.47 0.70
CA THR A 85 -4.49 -12.59 -0.07
C THR A 85 -5.32 -11.79 0.93
N GLY A 86 -5.60 -10.52 0.61
CA GLY A 86 -6.23 -9.62 1.57
C GLY A 86 -5.30 -9.19 2.71
N LYS A 87 -5.88 -8.60 3.77
CA LYS A 87 -5.14 -8.14 4.95
C LYS A 87 -4.93 -9.28 5.94
N LEU A 88 -3.78 -9.25 6.60
CA LEU A 88 -3.49 -10.07 7.77
C LEU A 88 -3.72 -9.21 9.02
N LEU A 89 -4.37 -9.78 10.02
CA LEU A 89 -4.57 -9.13 11.31
C LEU A 89 -3.79 -9.85 12.40
N LEU A 90 -3.21 -9.09 13.33
CA LEU A 90 -2.65 -9.60 14.57
C LEU A 90 -3.61 -9.22 15.69
N VAL A 91 -4.05 -10.21 16.46
CA VAL A 91 -4.95 -10.02 17.61
C VAL A 91 -4.13 -10.19 18.90
N PRO A 92 -4.09 -9.16 19.77
CA PRO A 92 -3.38 -9.21 21.05
C PRO A 92 -3.78 -10.35 21.97
#